data_AF-A0AAD6V5V0-F1
#
_entry.id   AF-A0AAD6V5V0-F1
#
_cell.length_a   1.000
_cell.length_b   1.000
_cell.length_c   1.000
_cell.angle_alpha   90.00
_cell.angle_beta   90.00
_cell.angle_gamma   90.00
#
_symmetry.space_group_name_H-M   'P 1'
#
loop_
_entity.id
_entity.type
_entity.pdbx_description
1 polymer ?
#
loop_
_entity_poly.entity_id
_entity_poly.type
_entity_poly.pdbx_seq_one_letter_code
_entity_poly.pdbx_strand_id
1 'polypeptide(L)'
;VTYDINIPYRDSDMEKPTINNPQYAPTWKPVWFDPLPEFDFTDPALRADKRKPHLLTPATVMENITPKMGTILRGVNLAYLSDEAKNELALLISERKIVALPKQDDFVAAGPAVKR
;
A
#
# COMPACT_ATOMS: atom_id res chain seq x y z
N VAL A 1 12.57 34.31 12.82
CA VAL A 1 12.45 34.35 11.34
C VAL A 1 10.97 34.48 11.04
N THR A 2 10.56 35.64 10.55
CA THR A 2 9.16 35.99 10.29
C THR A 2 8.88 35.61 8.85
N TYR A 3 7.91 34.72 8.62
CA TYR A 3 7.47 34.39 7.26
C TYR A 3 6.47 35.43 6.82
N ASP A 4 6.79 36.16 5.76
CA ASP A 4 5.89 37.14 5.15
C ASP A 4 4.90 36.40 4.24
N ILE A 5 3.63 36.37 4.66
CA ILE A 5 2.53 35.68 3.99
C ILE A 5 2.07 36.37 2.70
N ASN A 6 2.65 37.52 2.36
CA ASN A 6 2.26 38.33 1.20
C ASN A 6 3.25 38.23 0.02
N ILE A 7 4.14 37.24 0.00
CA ILE A 7 4.98 37.00 -1.18
C ILE A 7 4.09 36.35 -2.26
N PRO A 8 3.90 36.97 -3.44
CA PRO A 8 3.18 36.33 -4.53
C PRO A 8 3.91 35.04 -4.89
N TYR A 9 3.15 33.96 -5.10
CA TYR A 9 3.69 32.69 -5.58
C TYR A 9 4.47 32.95 -6.88
N ARG A 10 5.80 32.94 -6.80
CA ARG A 10 6.65 32.85 -7.98
C ARG A 10 6.64 31.39 -8.37
N ASP A 11 6.19 31.09 -9.58
CA ASP A 11 6.62 29.88 -10.28
C ASP A 11 8.15 29.97 -10.36
N SER A 12 8.85 29.49 -9.34
CA SER A 12 10.27 29.23 -9.48
C SER A 12 10.39 28.18 -10.58
N ASP A 13 11.37 28.36 -11.46
CA ASP A 13 11.81 27.36 -12.44
C ASP A 13 12.39 26.13 -11.72
N MET A 14 11.65 25.55 -10.77
CA MET A 14 11.98 24.28 -10.16
C MET A 14 11.79 23.24 -11.25
N GLU A 15 12.92 22.69 -11.68
CA GLU A 15 12.97 21.54 -12.55
C GLU A 15 11.95 20.51 -12.04
N LYS A 16 10.92 20.25 -12.85
CA LYS A 16 9.86 19.32 -12.45
C LYS A 16 10.53 17.98 -12.18
N PRO A 17 10.37 17.39 -10.97
CA PRO A 17 10.99 16.12 -10.69
C PRO A 17 10.52 15.10 -11.71
N THR A 18 11.44 14.32 -12.26
CA THR A 18 11.09 13.15 -13.07
C THR A 18 10.25 12.20 -12.24
N ILE A 19 8.98 12.06 -12.60
CA ILE A 19 8.04 11.18 -11.90
C ILE A 19 8.24 9.76 -12.44
N ASN A 20 8.79 8.88 -11.61
CA ASN A 20 8.75 7.46 -11.89
C ASN A 20 7.28 7.00 -11.82
N ASN A 21 6.75 6.48 -12.93
CA ASN A 21 5.34 6.13 -13.14
C ASN A 21 4.37 7.34 -13.28
N PRO A 22 4.44 8.10 -14.40
CA PRO A 22 3.62 9.29 -14.64
C PRO A 22 2.12 9.02 -14.65
N GLN A 23 1.69 7.77 -14.84
CA GLN A 23 0.29 7.35 -14.76
C GLN A 23 -0.33 7.51 -13.37
N TYR A 24 0.49 7.58 -12.31
CA TYR A 24 0.03 7.85 -10.94
C TYR A 24 0.18 9.32 -10.54
N ALA A 25 0.59 10.19 -11.47
CA ALA A 25 0.67 11.62 -11.20
C ALA A 25 -0.73 12.15 -10.83
N PRO A 26 -0.84 13.04 -9.82
CA PRO A 26 -2.12 13.60 -9.42
C PRO A 26 -2.76 14.32 -10.59
N THR A 27 -4.06 14.12 -10.77
CA THR A 27 -4.85 14.86 -11.76
C THR A 27 -5.94 15.65 -11.04
N TRP A 28 -6.16 16.90 -11.47
CA TRP A 28 -7.12 17.82 -10.85
C TRP A 28 -8.43 17.89 -11.62
N LYS A 29 -8.85 16.77 -12.23
CA LYS A 29 -10.12 16.69 -12.93
C LYS A 29 -11.23 16.54 -11.89
N PRO A 30 -12.31 17.33 -11.95
CA PRO A 30 -13.43 17.13 -11.05
C PRO A 30 -14.13 15.82 -11.45
N VAL A 31 -14.11 14.84 -10.55
CA VAL A 31 -14.75 13.53 -10.73
C VAL A 31 -15.83 13.38 -9.68
N TRP A 32 -17.03 13.00 -10.11
CA TRP A 32 -18.13 12.65 -9.23
C TRP A 32 -18.28 11.13 -9.27
N PHE A 33 -18.37 10.52 -8.10
CA PHE A 33 -18.65 9.09 -7.94
C PHE A 33 -20.10 8.94 -7.52
N ASP A 34 -20.77 7.91 -8.05
CA ASP A 34 -22.09 7.52 -7.58
C ASP A 34 -22.02 7.07 -6.12
N PRO A 35 -23.15 7.13 -5.37
CA PRO A 35 -23.22 6.54 -4.05
C PRO A 35 -22.77 5.08 -4.07
N LEU A 36 -21.94 4.70 -3.09
CA LEU A 36 -21.44 3.32 -2.96
C LEU A 36 -22.64 2.38 -2.72
N PRO A 37 -22.89 1.38 -3.57
CA PRO A 37 -23.95 0.40 -3.33
C PRO A 37 -23.63 -0.43 -2.08
N GLU A 38 -24.68 -0.95 -1.45
CA GLU A 38 -24.50 -1.92 -0.36
C GLU A 38 -23.85 -3.20 -0.90
N PHE A 39 -22.90 -3.74 -0.14
CA PHE A 39 -22.26 -5.01 -0.46
C PHE A 39 -21.97 -5.79 0.82
N ASP A 40 -22.07 -7.11 0.74
CA ASP A 40 -21.68 -7.98 1.83
C ASP A 40 -20.17 -8.03 1.96
N PHE A 41 -19.66 -7.67 3.14
CA PHE A 41 -18.24 -7.74 3.45
C PHE A 41 -17.94 -8.95 4.33
N THR A 42 -17.03 -9.81 3.86
CA THR A 42 -16.49 -10.92 4.66
C THR A 42 -14.98 -10.75 4.78
N ASP A 43 -14.49 -10.63 6.01
CA ASP A 43 -13.06 -10.44 6.29
C ASP A 43 -12.23 -11.63 5.75
N PRO A 44 -11.27 -11.39 4.83
CA PRO A 44 -10.35 -12.41 4.33
C PRO A 44 -9.54 -13.11 5.45
N ALA A 45 -9.26 -12.42 6.56
CA ALA A 45 -8.53 -12.97 7.69
C ALA A 45 -9.23 -14.18 8.33
N LEU A 46 -10.56 -14.28 8.22
CA LEU A 46 -11.33 -15.41 8.75
C LEU A 46 -11.06 -16.72 8.01
N ARG A 47 -10.56 -16.65 6.77
CA ARG A 47 -10.22 -17.80 5.92
C ARG A 47 -8.74 -18.19 6.01
N ALA A 48 -7.93 -17.43 6.74
CA ALA A 48 -6.48 -17.60 6.80
C ALA A 48 -6.04 -18.75 7.70
N ASP A 49 -4.92 -19.40 7.35
CA ASP A 49 -4.21 -20.29 8.27
C ASP A 49 -3.44 -19.44 9.31
N LYS A 50 -3.64 -19.75 10.59
CA LYS A 50 -2.96 -19.07 11.71
C LYS A 50 -1.44 -19.15 11.63
N ARG A 51 -0.90 -20.23 11.05
CA ARG A 51 0.55 -20.43 10.85
C ARG A 51 1.12 -19.55 9.75
N LYS A 52 0.27 -19.02 8.86
CA LYS A 52 0.65 -18.17 7.73
C LYS A 52 1.77 -18.77 6.84
N PRO A 53 1.72 -20.06 6.45
CA PRO A 53 2.82 -20.74 5.76
C PRO A 53 3.11 -20.21 4.35
N HIS A 54 2.11 -19.65 3.66
CA HIS A 54 2.28 -19.12 2.31
C HIS A 54 2.87 -17.69 2.33
N LEU A 55 2.67 -16.96 3.43
CA LEU A 55 3.23 -15.63 3.65
C LEU A 55 4.60 -15.67 4.36
N LEU A 56 4.75 -16.50 5.39
CA LEU A 56 5.94 -16.59 6.24
C LEU A 56 6.89 -17.68 5.73
N THR A 57 7.45 -17.45 4.55
CA THR A 57 8.47 -18.32 3.95
C THR A 57 9.86 -18.06 4.58
N PRO A 58 10.87 -18.93 4.33
CA PRO A 58 12.24 -18.68 4.79
C PRO A 58 12.87 -17.37 4.27
N ALA A 59 12.34 -16.80 3.18
CA ALA A 59 12.79 -15.53 2.63
C ALA A 59 12.14 -14.31 3.33
N THR A 60 11.09 -14.55 4.12
CA THR A 60 10.30 -13.50 4.77
C THR A 60 10.98 -13.06 6.07
N VAL A 61 11.20 -11.75 6.22
CA VAL A 61 11.75 -11.17 7.45
C VAL A 61 10.73 -10.22 8.05
N MET A 62 10.39 -10.45 9.32
CA MET A 62 9.48 -9.62 10.09
C MET A 62 10.25 -8.72 11.05
N GLU A 63 10.03 -7.42 10.97
CA GLU A 63 10.61 -6.42 11.85
C GLU A 63 9.50 -5.65 12.55
N ASN A 64 9.53 -5.58 13.88
CA ASN A 64 8.48 -4.92 14.66
C ASN A 64 8.71 -3.40 14.67
N ILE A 65 7.70 -2.62 14.25
CA ILE A 65 7.76 -1.14 14.35
C ILE A 65 7.64 -0.73 15.82
N THR A 66 6.62 -1.28 16.50
CA THR A 66 6.48 -1.17 17.95
C THR A 66 6.20 -2.55 18.54
N PRO A 67 6.39 -2.75 19.86
CA PRO A 67 6.15 -4.05 20.49
C PRO A 67 4.70 -4.55 20.36
N LYS A 68 3.71 -3.64 20.30
CA LYS A 68 2.27 -4.00 20.31
C LYS A 68 1.59 -3.85 18.95
N MET A 69 2.15 -3.08 18.03
CA MET A 69 1.55 -2.81 16.71
C MET A 69 2.60 -2.49 15.66
N GLY A 70 2.24 -2.66 14.40
CA GLY A 70 3.09 -2.34 13.26
C GLY A 70 4.16 -3.39 13.02
N THR A 71 4.25 -3.87 11.78
CA THR A 71 5.31 -4.78 11.30
C THR A 71 5.82 -4.31 9.95
N ILE A 72 7.14 -4.26 9.75
CA ILE A 72 7.75 -4.16 8.43
C ILE A 72 7.98 -5.60 7.95
N LEU A 73 7.39 -5.94 6.81
CA LEU A 73 7.47 -7.27 6.22
C LEU A 73 8.35 -7.19 4.97
N ARG A 74 9.54 -7.80 5.02
CA ARG A 74 10.51 -7.83 3.91
C ARG A 74 10.51 -9.22 3.26
N GLY A 75 10.87 -9.27 1.98
CA GLY A 75 10.91 -10.52 1.21
C GLY A 75 9.56 -10.96 0.64
N VAL A 76 8.52 -10.14 0.80
CA VAL A 76 7.18 -10.36 0.22
C VAL A 76 6.92 -9.34 -0.87
N ASN A 77 6.43 -9.79 -2.03
CA ASN A 77 6.04 -8.94 -3.15
C ASN A 77 4.55 -9.14 -3.44
N LEU A 78 3.78 -8.05 -3.34
CA LEU A 78 2.33 -8.05 -3.54
C LEU A 78 1.92 -8.48 -4.95
N ALA A 79 2.80 -8.33 -5.94
CA ALA A 79 2.53 -8.74 -7.32
C ALA A 79 2.32 -10.26 -7.44
N TYR A 80 2.94 -11.08 -6.61
CA TYR A 80 2.98 -12.53 -6.78
C TYR A 80 2.30 -13.33 -5.66
N LEU A 81 1.48 -12.67 -4.84
CA LEU A 81 0.75 -13.34 -3.75
C LEU A 81 -0.39 -14.21 -4.30
N SER A 82 -0.44 -15.48 -3.84
CA SER A 82 -1.62 -16.33 -4.01
C SER A 82 -2.78 -15.83 -3.14
N ASP A 83 -3.99 -16.31 -3.41
CA ASP A 83 -5.17 -15.93 -2.62
C ASP A 83 -5.08 -16.39 -1.16
N GLU A 84 -4.45 -17.54 -0.92
CA GLU A 84 -4.15 -18.02 0.44
C GLU A 84 -3.19 -17.07 1.15
N ALA A 85 -2.12 -16.64 0.46
CA ALA A 85 -1.15 -15.71 1.02
C ALA A 85 -1.76 -14.31 1.26
N LYS A 86 -2.73 -13.87 0.44
CA LYS A 86 -3.52 -12.65 0.68
C LYS A 86 -4.38 -12.77 1.95
N ASN A 87 -5.03 -13.91 2.16
CA ASN A 87 -5.80 -14.16 3.39
C ASN A 87 -4.90 -14.14 4.63
N GLU A 88 -3.74 -14.80 4.55
CA GLU A 88 -2.74 -14.81 5.61
C GLU A 88 -2.18 -13.42 5.92
N LEU A 89 -1.98 -12.58 4.89
CA LEU A 89 -1.60 -11.18 5.05
C LEU A 89 -2.69 -10.38 5.76
N ALA A 90 -3.96 -10.59 5.41
CA ALA A 90 -5.08 -9.96 6.10
C ALA A 90 -5.11 -10.34 7.59
N LEU A 91 -4.86 -11.61 7.93
CA LEU A 91 -4.75 -12.05 9.32
C LEU A 91 -3.60 -11.36 10.06
N LEU A 92 -2.42 -11.26 9.43
CA LEU A 92 -1.28 -10.57 10.02
C LEU A 92 -1.59 -9.08 10.27
N ILE A 93 -2.31 -8.43 9.34
CA ILE A 93 -2.75 -7.04 9.50
C ILE A 93 -3.75 -6.93 10.66
N SER A 94 -4.70 -7.85 10.79
CA SER A 94 -5.67 -7.85 11.90
C SER A 94 -4.99 -8.01 13.28
N GLU A 95 -3.94 -8.84 13.34
CA GLU A 95 -3.11 -9.04 14.55
C GLU A 95 -2.24 -7.82 14.86
N ARG A 96 -1.56 -7.25 13.87
CA ARG A 96 -0.54 -6.20 14.05
C ARG A 96 -1.02 -4.78 13.78
N LYS A 97 -2.26 -4.61 13.34
CA LYS A 97 -2.95 -3.37 12.92
C LYS A 97 -2.39 -2.72 11.65
N ILE A 98 -1.08 -2.71 11.49
CA ILE A 98 -0.39 -2.11 10.35
C ILE A 98 0.72 -3.06 9.90
N VAL A 99 0.85 -3.25 8.59
CA VAL A 99 1.96 -3.94 7.96
C VAL A 99 2.52 -3.05 6.84
N ALA A 100 3.81 -2.78 6.88
CA ALA A 100 4.53 -2.04 5.84
C ALA A 100 5.33 -3.01 4.97
N LEU A 101 5.13 -2.95 3.65
CA LEU A 101 5.85 -3.76 2.68
C LEU A 101 6.76 -2.85 1.83
N PRO A 102 8.06 -2.73 2.15
CA PRO A 102 8.99 -1.97 1.32
C PRO A 102 9.31 -2.72 0.02
N LYS A 103 9.90 -2.02 -0.97
CA LYS A 103 10.40 -2.57 -2.24
C LYS A 103 9.34 -3.29 -3.09
N GLN A 104 8.32 -2.55 -3.50
CA GLN A 104 7.18 -3.05 -4.28
C GLN A 104 7.21 -2.53 -5.74
N ASP A 105 8.38 -2.50 -6.36
CA ASP A 105 8.55 -1.91 -7.70
C ASP A 105 7.73 -2.67 -8.77
N ASP A 106 7.73 -4.00 -8.74
CA ASP A 106 6.94 -4.84 -9.65
C ASP A 106 5.43 -4.61 -9.52
N PHE A 107 4.95 -4.41 -8.29
CA PHE A 107 3.53 -4.15 -8.03
C PHE A 107 3.13 -2.79 -8.60
N VAL A 108 3.97 -1.77 -8.43
CA VAL A 108 3.74 -0.44 -9.01
C VAL A 108 3.82 -0.50 -10.55
N ALA A 109 4.76 -1.25 -11.10
CA ALA A 109 4.92 -1.43 -12.55
C ALA A 109 3.73 -2.18 -13.18
N ALA A 110 3.12 -3.13 -12.47
CA ALA A 110 1.98 -3.90 -12.94
C ALA A 110 0.76 -3.01 -13.26
N GLY A 111 0.62 -1.86 -12.59
CA GLY A 111 -0.47 -0.93 -12.87
C GLY A 111 -1.82 -1.32 -12.23
N PRO A 112 -2.76 -0.36 -12.13
CA PRO A 112 -4.07 -0.59 -11.50
C PRO A 112 -5.03 -1.47 -12.31
N ALA A 113 -4.72 -1.72 -13.59
CA ALA A 113 -5.56 -2.52 -14.48
C ALA A 113 -5.43 -4.04 -14.25
N VAL A 114 -4.43 -4.48 -13.49
CA VAL A 114 -4.20 -5.89 -13.20
C VAL A 114 -5.22 -6.36 -12.15
N LYS A 115 -6.34 -6.91 -12.61
CA LYS A 115 -7.26 -7.70 -11.77
C LYS A 115 -6.62 -9.06 -11.51
N ARG A 116 -6.37 -9.38 -10.24
CA ARG A 116 -5.82 -10.66 -9.76
C ARG A 116 -6.60 -11.19 -8.57
#